data_AF-A0A1V5DW55-F1
#
_entry.id   AF-A0A1V5DW55-F1
#
_cell.length_a   1.000
_cell.length_b   1.000
_cell.length_c   1.000
_cell.angle_alpha   90.00
_cell.angle_beta   90.00
_cell.angle_gamma   90.00
#
_symmetry.space_group_name_H-M   'P 1'
#
loop_
_entity.id
_entity.type
_entity.pdbx_description
1 polymer ?
#
loop_
_entity_poly.entity_id
_entity_poly.type
_entity_poly.pdbx_seq_one_letter_code
_entity_poly.pdbx_strand_id
1 'polypeptide(L)'
;MDAEILCTLLAQRIDPAKFQLWGLEAHWMQEEHDTPENRANVADVVANYDTLAAIYVAERDAKIEEEEIKAGLVKIDLKSIRSLREWLVQQPNAPQFIKKDHEAAAIAERAKLQK
;
A
#
# COMPACT_ATOMS: atom_id res chain seq x y z
N MET A 1 -4.69 -11.40 -21.96
CA MET A 1 -4.52 -11.77 -20.54
C MET A 1 -3.16 -11.29 -20.09
N ASP A 2 -3.09 -10.51 -19.02
CA ASP A 2 -1.86 -10.03 -18.43
C ASP A 2 -1.38 -11.06 -17.38
N ALA A 3 -0.11 -11.45 -17.45
CA ALA A 3 0.42 -12.53 -16.61
C ALA A 3 0.52 -12.15 -15.14
N GLU A 4 0.78 -10.88 -14.82
CA GLU A 4 0.85 -10.40 -13.43
C GLU A 4 -0.54 -10.33 -12.81
N ILE A 5 -1.52 -9.82 -13.57
CA ILE A 5 -2.92 -9.79 -13.13
C ILE A 5 -3.44 -11.22 -12.98
N LEU A 6 -3.16 -12.11 -13.94
CA LEU A 6 -3.53 -13.53 -13.84
C LEU A 6 -2.92 -14.18 -12.59
N CYS A 7 -1.62 -13.97 -12.35
CA CYS A 7 -0.94 -14.50 -11.16
C CYS A 7 -1.61 -14.01 -9.88
N THR A 8 -1.91 -12.72 -9.82
CA THR A 8 -2.56 -12.10 -8.66
C THR A 8 -3.97 -12.66 -8.42
N LEU A 9 -4.77 -12.80 -9.49
CA LEU A 9 -6.13 -13.35 -9.39
C LEU A 9 -6.12 -14.83 -8.97
N LEU A 10 -5.14 -15.61 -9.42
CA LEU A 10 -4.93 -16.99 -8.97
C LEU A 10 -4.48 -17.04 -7.50
N ALA A 11 -3.55 -16.16 -7.10
CA ALA A 11 -3.04 -16.06 -5.74
C ALA A 11 -4.11 -15.69 -4.70
N GLN A 12 -5.22 -15.07 -5.11
CA GLN A 12 -6.38 -14.81 -4.25
C GLN A 12 -7.16 -16.08 -3.88
N ARG A 13 -7.03 -17.15 -4.66
CA ARG A 13 -7.82 -18.39 -4.55
C ARG A 13 -6.96 -19.62 -4.26
N ILE A 14 -5.70 -19.58 -4.67
CA ILE A 14 -4.73 -20.66 -4.59
C ILE A 14 -3.50 -20.11 -3.88
N ASP A 15 -2.99 -20.86 -2.90
CA ASP A 15 -1.73 -20.54 -2.21
C ASP A 15 -0.59 -20.35 -3.24
N PRO A 16 0.06 -19.18 -3.29
CA PRO A 16 1.16 -18.89 -4.23
C PRO A 16 2.34 -19.85 -4.15
N ALA A 17 2.52 -20.59 -3.03
CA ALA A 17 3.56 -21.61 -2.93
C ALA A 17 3.24 -22.89 -3.73
N LYS A 18 1.99 -23.05 -4.19
CA LYS A 18 1.51 -24.28 -4.82
C LYS A 18 1.60 -24.26 -6.34
N PHE A 19 1.69 -23.09 -6.95
CA PHE A 19 1.72 -22.93 -8.40
C PHE A 19 2.73 -21.89 -8.86
N GLN A 20 3.06 -21.94 -10.14
CA GLN A 20 3.81 -20.91 -10.86
C GLN A 20 3.17 -20.69 -12.23
N LEU A 21 3.35 -19.50 -12.81
CA LEU A 21 2.92 -19.24 -14.17
C LEU A 21 4.09 -19.37 -15.14
N TRP A 22 3.89 -20.15 -16.20
CA TRP A 22 4.77 -20.15 -17.37
C TRP A 22 4.01 -19.48 -18.52
N GLY A 23 4.26 -18.19 -18.72
CA GLY A 23 3.42 -17.36 -19.59
C GLY A 23 2.02 -17.20 -19.00
N LEU A 24 1.02 -17.82 -19.62
CA LEU A 24 -0.39 -17.78 -19.19
C LEU A 24 -0.88 -19.12 -18.62
N GLU A 25 0.00 -20.12 -18.52
CA GLU A 25 -0.34 -21.46 -18.06
C GLU A 25 0.09 -21.64 -16.59
N ALA A 26 -0.82 -22.17 -15.78
CA ALA A 26 -0.55 -22.51 -14.39
C ALA A 26 0.11 -23.90 -14.30
N HIS A 27 1.28 -23.95 -13.69
CA HIS A 27 2.00 -25.18 -13.39
C HIS A 27 2.04 -25.41 -11.89
N TRP A 28 1.74 -26.64 -11.49
CA TRP A 28 1.79 -27.03 -10.08
C TRP A 28 3.24 -27.27 -9.65
N MET A 29 3.61 -26.73 -8.48
CA MET A 29 4.94 -26.92 -7.90
C MET A 29 5.18 -28.37 -7.44
N GLN A 30 4.10 -29.08 -7.10
CA GLN A 30 4.08 -30.47 -6.68
C GLN A 30 2.82 -31.15 -7.23
N GLU A 31 2.88 -32.46 -7.51
CA GLU A 31 1.77 -33.22 -8.10
C GLU A 31 0.52 -33.22 -7.18
N GLU A 32 0.71 -33.27 -5.86
CA GLU A 32 -0.38 -33.22 -4.88
C GLU A 32 -1.16 -31.89 -4.88
N HIS A 33 -0.60 -30.82 -5.45
CA HIS A 33 -1.28 -29.55 -5.61
C HIS A 33 -2.21 -29.54 -6.83
N ASP A 34 -2.11 -30.51 -7.74
CA ASP A 34 -3.03 -30.68 -8.87
C ASP A 34 -4.34 -31.32 -8.42
N THR A 35 -5.07 -30.61 -7.55
CA THR A 35 -6.36 -31.05 -7.04
C THR A 35 -7.49 -30.63 -7.98
N PRO A 36 -8.63 -31.36 -8.00
CA PRO A 36 -9.81 -30.93 -8.74
C PRO A 36 -10.27 -29.51 -8.39
N GLU A 37 -10.15 -29.12 -7.12
CA GLU A 37 -10.47 -27.78 -6.63
C GLU A 37 -9.54 -26.72 -7.23
N ASN A 38 -8.23 -26.94 -7.21
CA ASN A 38 -7.27 -26.00 -7.77
C ASN A 38 -7.42 -25.86 -9.29
N ARG A 39 -7.69 -26.96 -10.01
CA ARG A 39 -8.02 -26.90 -11.44
C ARG A 39 -9.31 -26.12 -11.72
N ALA A 40 -10.33 -26.30 -10.89
CA ALA A 40 -11.57 -25.54 -11.00
C ALA A 40 -11.33 -24.04 -10.76
N ASN A 41 -10.50 -23.69 -9.77
CA ASN A 41 -10.12 -22.30 -9.50
C ASN A 41 -9.35 -21.67 -10.67
N VAL A 42 -8.41 -22.39 -11.30
CA VAL A 42 -7.72 -21.92 -12.50
C VAL A 42 -8.71 -21.71 -13.65
N ALA A 43 -9.58 -22.69 -13.90
CA ALA A 43 -10.58 -22.60 -14.97
C ALA A 43 -11.56 -21.43 -14.76
N ASP A 44 -12.01 -21.22 -13.52
CA ASP A 44 -12.89 -20.10 -13.15
C ASP A 44 -12.22 -18.75 -13.39
N VAL A 45 -10.96 -18.58 -12.95
CA VAL A 45 -10.21 -17.34 -13.16
C VAL A 45 -9.98 -17.07 -14.64
N VAL A 46 -9.62 -18.10 -15.42
CA VAL A 46 -9.40 -17.95 -16.87
C VAL A 46 -10.70 -17.62 -17.59
N ALA A 47 -11.80 -18.30 -17.26
CA ALA A 47 -13.11 -18.08 -17.88
C ALA A 47 -13.68 -16.68 -17.58
N ASN A 48 -13.43 -16.17 -16.38
CA ASN A 48 -13.92 -14.86 -15.92
C ASN A 48 -12.84 -13.77 -15.94
N TYR A 49 -11.72 -13.99 -16.66
CA TYR A 49 -10.53 -13.17 -16.55
C TYR A 49 -10.83 -11.68 -16.80
N ASP A 50 -11.53 -11.33 -17.88
CA ASP A 50 -11.73 -9.92 -18.24
C ASP A 50 -12.53 -9.17 -17.17
N THR A 51 -13.53 -9.81 -16.58
CA THR A 51 -14.33 -9.23 -15.48
C THR A 51 -13.49 -9.10 -14.21
N LEU A 52 -12.78 -10.16 -13.83
CA LEU A 52 -11.94 -10.17 -12.63
C LEU A 52 -10.78 -9.18 -12.73
N ALA A 53 -10.16 -9.06 -13.91
CA ALA A 53 -9.09 -8.11 -14.18
C ALA A 53 -9.59 -6.67 -14.12
N ALA A 54 -10.77 -6.38 -14.69
CA ALA A 54 -11.37 -5.05 -14.62
C ALA A 54 -11.67 -4.64 -13.16
N ILE A 55 -12.22 -5.56 -12.37
CA ILE A 55 -12.48 -5.32 -10.93
C ILE A 55 -11.16 -5.09 -10.19
N TYR A 56 -10.17 -5.97 -10.38
CA TYR A 56 -8.88 -5.85 -9.71
C TYR A 56 -8.17 -4.52 -10.02
N VAL A 57 -8.15 -4.10 -11.28
CA VAL A 57 -7.54 -2.82 -11.68
C VAL A 57 -8.28 -1.65 -11.04
N ALA A 58 -9.61 -1.65 -11.07
CA ALA A 58 -10.41 -0.59 -10.44
C ALA A 58 -10.17 -0.49 -8.92
N GLU A 59 -10.12 -1.63 -8.22
CA GLU A 59 -9.84 -1.67 -6.78
C GLU A 59 -8.42 -1.21 -6.45
N ARG A 60 -7.43 -1.66 -7.23
CA ARG A 60 -6.03 -1.24 -7.07
C ARG A 60 -5.90 0.27 -7.25
N ASP A 61 -6.45 0.81 -8.31
CA ASP A 61 -6.32 2.22 -8.64
C ASP A 61 -7.07 3.09 -7.60
N ALA A 62 -8.26 2.66 -7.14
CA ALA A 62 -8.98 3.33 -6.05
C ALA A 62 -8.17 3.35 -4.74
N LYS A 63 -7.46 2.27 -4.42
CA LYS A 63 -6.62 2.19 -3.23
C LYS A 63 -5.40 3.12 -3.31
N ILE A 64 -4.78 3.20 -4.49
CA ILE A 64 -3.68 4.14 -4.74
C ILE A 64 -4.17 5.58 -4.55
N GLU A 65 -5.31 5.93 -5.14
CA GLU A 65 -5.91 7.27 -4.99
C GLU A 65 -6.23 7.59 -3.52
N GLU A 66 -6.80 6.63 -2.78
CA GLU A 66 -7.08 6.80 -1.34
C GLU A 66 -5.80 7.07 -0.53
N GLU A 67 -4.72 6.34 -0.80
CA GLU A 67 -3.43 6.53 -0.14
C GLU A 67 -2.81 7.89 -0.48
N GLU A 68 -2.91 8.35 -1.74
CA GLU A 68 -2.46 9.67 -2.16
C GLU A 68 -3.23 10.80 -1.47
N ILE A 69 -4.56 10.69 -1.39
CA ILE A 69 -5.43 11.65 -0.68
C ILE A 69 -5.04 11.71 0.79
N LYS A 70 -4.90 10.56 1.46
CA LYS A 70 -4.47 10.49 2.87
C LYS A 70 -3.11 11.14 3.07
N ALA A 71 -2.13 10.87 2.21
CA ALA A 71 -0.82 11.49 2.27
C ALA A 71 -0.88 13.02 2.06
N GLY A 72 -1.77 13.48 1.17
CA GLY A 72 -2.07 14.89 0.95
C GLY A 72 -2.63 15.58 2.20
N LEU A 73 -3.63 14.96 2.85
CA LEU A 73 -4.23 15.47 4.08
C LEU A 73 -3.20 15.54 5.22
N VAL A 74 -2.38 14.50 5.41
CA VAL A 74 -1.31 14.49 6.42
C VAL A 74 -0.33 15.65 6.19
N LYS A 75 0.04 15.93 4.93
CA LYS A 75 0.91 17.08 4.62
C LYS A 75 0.25 18.42 4.98
N ILE A 76 -1.04 18.57 4.71
CA ILE A 76 -1.82 19.77 5.07
C ILE A 76 -1.87 19.93 6.59
N ASP A 77 -2.19 18.86 7.32
CA ASP A 77 -2.28 18.86 8.78
C ASP A 77 -0.94 19.21 9.42
N LEU A 78 0.16 18.61 8.95
CA LEU A 78 1.51 18.92 9.43
C LEU A 78 1.89 20.38 9.15
N LYS A 79 1.53 20.93 8.00
CA LYS A 79 1.77 22.34 7.67
C LYS A 79 0.95 23.26 8.59
N SER A 80 -0.31 22.92 8.83
CA SER A 80 -1.19 23.67 9.74
C SER A 80 -0.64 23.67 11.18
N ILE A 81 -0.28 22.50 11.70
CA ILE A 81 0.34 22.35 13.03
C ILE A 81 1.62 23.17 13.13
N ARG A 82 2.45 23.16 12.08
CA ARG A 82 3.68 23.95 12.04
C ARG A 82 3.40 25.45 12.07
N SER A 83 2.48 25.93 11.25
CA SER A 83 2.09 27.35 11.24
C SER A 83 1.51 27.79 12.59
N LEU A 84 0.71 26.95 13.24
CA LEU A 84 0.21 27.22 14.60
C LEU A 84 1.34 27.30 15.62
N ARG A 85 2.33 26.40 15.55
CA ARG A 85 3.50 26.43 16.44
C ARG A 85 4.31 27.70 16.23
N GLU A 86 4.57 28.07 14.97
CA GLU A 86 5.30 29.28 14.61
C GLU A 86 4.57 30.54 15.12
N TRP A 87 3.25 30.60 14.98
CA TRP A 87 2.45 31.69 15.54
C TRP A 87 2.45 31.71 17.07
N LEU A 88 2.35 30.54 17.73
CA LEU A 88 2.38 30.43 19.18
C LEU A 88 3.72 30.90 19.77
N VAL A 89 4.85 30.58 19.14
CA VAL A 89 6.18 31.04 19.56
C VAL A 89 6.27 32.56 19.62
N GLN A 90 5.57 33.26 18.72
CA GLN A 90 5.53 34.72 18.66
C GLN A 90 4.65 35.35 19.74
N GLN A 91 3.82 34.58 20.46
CA GLN A 91 2.95 35.13 21.49
C GLN A 91 3.74 35.52 22.75
N PRO A 92 3.48 36.70 23.34
CA PRO A 92 4.25 37.23 24.47
C PRO A 92 4.20 36.29 25.68
N ASN A 93 3.06 35.66 25.94
CA ASN A 93 2.81 34.76 27.05
C ASN A 93 2.95 33.26 26.72
N ALA A 94 3.44 32.89 25.53
CA ALA A 94 3.55 31.48 25.20
C ALA A 94 4.53 30.74 26.13
N PRO A 95 4.20 29.51 26.56
CA PRO A 95 5.05 28.69 27.42
C PRO A 95 6.44 28.43 26.82
N GLN A 96 7.45 28.32 27.68
CA GLN A 96 8.84 28.10 27.30
C GLN A 96 9.04 26.82 26.46
N PHE A 97 8.30 25.76 26.79
CA PHE A 97 8.37 24.48 26.06
C PHE A 97 7.96 24.60 24.59
N ILE A 98 7.03 25.51 24.27
CA ILE A 98 6.63 25.83 22.89
C ILE A 98 7.68 26.71 22.19
N LYS A 99 8.30 27.63 22.93
CA LYS A 99 9.26 28.60 22.39
C LYS A 99 10.64 28.01 22.06
N LYS A 100 11.11 26.96 22.77
CA LYS A 100 12.48 26.42 22.57
C LYS A 100 12.60 24.91 22.61
N ASP A 101 11.87 24.22 23.49
CA ASP A 101 12.18 22.81 23.80
C ASP A 101 11.77 21.87 22.65
N HIS A 102 10.61 22.08 22.03
CA HIS A 102 10.16 21.27 20.89
C HIS A 102 11.03 21.43 19.64
N GLU A 103 11.60 22.61 19.41
CA GLU A 103 12.46 22.87 18.26
C GLU A 103 13.86 22.30 18.47
N ALA A 104 14.41 22.42 19.68
CA ALA A 104 15.65 21.75 20.08
C ALA A 104 15.55 20.23 19.96
N ALA A 105 14.44 19.64 20.41
CA ALA A 105 14.17 18.21 20.26
C ALA A 105 14.07 17.80 18.77
N ALA A 106 13.39 18.58 17.94
CA ALA A 106 13.29 18.30 16.50
C ALA A 106 14.64 18.38 15.78
N ILE A 107 15.51 19.34 16.12
CA ILE A 107 16.87 19.43 15.59
C ILE A 107 17.69 18.21 16.02
N ALA A 108 17.62 17.83 17.29
CA ALA A 108 18.33 16.67 17.82
C ALA A 108 17.91 15.36 17.13
N GLU A 109 16.61 15.15 16.89
CA GLU A 109 16.14 13.97 16.15
C GLU A 109 16.58 13.98 14.68
N ARG A 110 16.54 15.12 13.99
CA ARG A 110 17.02 15.21 12.60
C ARG A 110 18.52 14.92 12.48
N ALA A 111 19.32 15.37 13.45
CA ALA A 111 20.75 15.08 13.48
C ALA A 111 21.05 13.57 13.57
N LYS A 112 20.17 12.78 14.21
CA LYS A 112 20.32 11.31 14.29
C LYS A 112 20.06 10.60 12.95
N LEU A 113 19.29 11.22 12.06
CA LEU A 113 18.90 10.66 10.77
C LEU A 113 19.90 10.99 9.64
N GLN A 114 20.84 11.91 9.85
CA GLN A 114 21.89 12.27 8.88
C GLN A 114 23.10 11.32 8.91
N LYS A 115 22.87 10.01 9.04
CA LYS A 115 23.92 9.00 8.86
C LYS A 115 24.05 8.56 7.41
#